data_AF-A0A7S1A9H9-F1
#
_entry.id   AF-A0A7S1A9H9-F1
#
_cell.length_a   1.000
_cell.length_b   1.000
_cell.length_c   1.000
_cell.angle_alpha   90.00
_cell.angle_beta   90.00
_cell.angle_gamma   90.00
#
_symmetry.space_group_name_H-M   'P 1'
#
loop_
_entity.id
_entity.type
_entity.pdbx_description
1 polymer ?
#
loop_
_entity_poly.entity_id
_entity_poly.type
_entity_poly.pdbx_seq_one_letter_code
_entity_poly.pdbx_strand_id
1 'polypeptide(L)'
;MKPAWDKLAEEYNGSPQMVVADVDCTSPAGKFVCAEQEVTSYPTIKYYGPDGEKLGTKYEGGRDSKSLKKFVKAQFGAVKRKCNPFTMEQCMPLEQEFLAGWVEKSKEERKAEEKIFVDALSSTLKPGQGEEFAWKLKLLRLFNKQEGKKSKAKDEM
;
A
#
# COMPACT_ATOMS: atom_id res chain seq x y z
N MET A 1 -0.96 23.96 -2.74
CA MET A 1 -0.95 22.62 -2.11
C MET A 1 -0.89 21.49 -3.14
N LYS A 2 -1.78 21.49 -4.14
CA LYS A 2 -1.91 20.38 -5.11
C LYS A 2 -0.58 19.82 -5.65
N PRO A 3 0.39 20.61 -6.12
CA PRO A 3 1.66 20.05 -6.63
C PRO A 3 2.50 19.31 -5.59
N ALA A 4 2.40 19.69 -4.31
CA ALA A 4 3.10 19.00 -3.22
C ALA A 4 2.38 17.70 -2.83
N TRP A 5 1.05 17.68 -2.93
CA TRP A 5 0.21 16.52 -2.69
C TRP A 5 0.37 15.47 -3.78
N ASP A 6 0.34 15.88 -5.04
CA ASP A 6 0.53 15.00 -6.20
C ASP A 6 1.89 14.27 -6.10
N LYS A 7 2.97 15.00 -5.81
CA LYS A 7 4.31 14.41 -5.60
C LYS A 7 4.35 13.41 -4.44
N LEU A 8 3.62 13.67 -3.37
CA LEU A 8 3.52 12.75 -2.24
C LEU A 8 2.75 11.49 -2.66
N ALA A 9 1.65 11.66 -3.38
CA ALA A 9 0.86 10.54 -3.88
C ALA A 9 1.67 9.65 -4.83
N GLU A 10 2.44 10.25 -5.75
CA GLU A 10 3.35 9.51 -6.62
C GLU A 10 4.43 8.75 -5.85
N GLU A 11 5.04 9.37 -4.84
CA GLU A 11 6.11 8.73 -4.03
C GLU A 11 5.59 7.53 -3.22
N TYR A 12 4.33 7.58 -2.79
CA TYR A 12 3.70 6.53 -2.00
C TYR A 12 2.71 5.67 -2.81
N ASN A 13 2.66 5.84 -4.13
CA ASN A 13 1.78 5.05 -4.98
C ASN A 13 2.18 3.57 -4.92
N GLY A 14 1.21 2.70 -4.68
CA GLY A 14 1.45 1.26 -4.46
C GLY A 14 2.28 0.92 -3.21
N SER A 15 2.44 1.84 -2.26
CA SER A 15 3.10 1.55 -0.99
C SER A 15 2.24 0.63 -0.12
N PRO A 16 2.78 -0.47 0.43
CA PRO A 16 2.03 -1.32 1.37
C PRO A 16 1.84 -0.65 2.74
N GLN A 17 2.53 0.47 3.00
CA GLN A 17 2.51 1.14 4.30
C GLN A 17 1.41 2.20 4.41
N MET A 18 1.06 2.87 3.30
CA MET A 18 0.08 3.95 3.29
C MET A 18 -0.45 4.19 1.88
N VAL A 19 -1.63 4.77 1.82
CA VAL A 19 -2.24 5.27 0.59
C VAL A 19 -2.43 6.78 0.74
N VAL A 20 -2.09 7.52 -0.29
CA VAL A 20 -2.42 8.95 -0.42
C VAL A 20 -3.53 9.04 -1.44
N ALA A 21 -4.69 9.57 -1.03
CA ALA A 21 -5.86 9.68 -1.89
C ALA A 21 -6.43 11.10 -1.82
N ASP A 22 -7.04 11.52 -2.91
CA ASP A 22 -7.88 12.71 -3.00
C ASP A 22 -9.35 12.31 -3.19
N VAL A 23 -10.25 13.10 -2.60
CA VAL A 23 -11.69 12.91 -2.72
C VAL A 23 -12.30 14.21 -3.21
N ASP A 24 -12.97 14.17 -4.35
CA ASP A 24 -13.72 15.31 -4.86
C ASP A 24 -15.08 15.41 -4.18
N CYS A 25 -15.14 16.22 -3.12
CA CYS A 25 -16.35 16.49 -2.37
C CYS A 25 -17.40 17.32 -3.14
N THR A 26 -17.13 17.73 -4.38
CA THR A 26 -18.14 18.39 -5.23
C THR A 26 -18.97 17.38 -6.04
N SER A 27 -18.42 16.18 -6.28
CA SER A 27 -19.11 15.08 -6.94
C SER A 27 -20.23 14.48 -6.06
N PRO A 28 -21.29 13.91 -6.66
CA PRO A 28 -22.37 13.25 -5.89
C PRO A 28 -21.87 12.16 -4.93
N ALA A 29 -20.92 11.34 -5.38
CA ALA A 29 -20.32 10.27 -4.57
C ALA A 29 -19.41 10.83 -3.47
N GLY A 30 -18.58 11.83 -3.79
CA GLY A 30 -17.67 12.43 -2.82
C GLY A 30 -18.38 13.25 -1.74
N LYS A 31 -19.52 13.88 -2.03
CA LYS A 31 -20.33 14.58 -1.02
C LYS A 31 -20.70 13.69 0.16
N PHE A 32 -21.09 12.43 -0.11
CA PHE A 32 -21.43 11.47 0.94
C PHE A 32 -20.22 11.16 1.82
N VAL A 33 -19.08 10.81 1.21
CA VAL A 33 -17.82 10.52 1.92
C VAL A 33 -17.38 11.71 2.76
N CYS A 34 -17.41 12.92 2.19
CA CYS A 34 -16.96 14.13 2.87
C CYS A 34 -17.89 14.53 4.02
N ALA A 35 -19.20 14.27 3.92
CA ALA A 35 -20.14 14.45 5.01
C ALA A 35 -19.91 13.43 6.15
N GLU A 36 -19.75 12.14 5.82
CA GLU A 36 -19.42 11.09 6.81
C GLU A 36 -18.09 11.37 7.53
N GLN A 37 -17.14 11.96 6.81
CA GLN A 37 -15.84 12.36 7.35
C GLN A 37 -15.85 13.78 7.91
N GLU A 38 -17.00 14.40 8.15
CA GLU A 38 -17.16 15.72 8.79
C GLU A 38 -16.27 16.83 8.17
N VAL A 39 -16.12 16.82 6.84
CA VAL A 39 -15.34 17.82 6.14
C VAL A 39 -16.18 19.09 5.96
N THR A 40 -15.79 20.16 6.66
CA THR A 40 -16.51 21.44 6.66
C THR A 40 -15.89 22.54 5.81
N SER A 41 -14.63 22.36 5.38
CA SER A 41 -13.90 23.34 4.56
C SER A 41 -12.89 22.66 3.64
N TYR A 42 -12.52 23.32 2.54
CA TYR A 42 -11.59 22.79 1.54
C TYR A 42 -10.36 23.69 1.37
N PRO A 43 -9.15 23.11 1.14
CA PRO A 43 -8.84 21.70 1.29
C PRO A 43 -8.63 21.31 2.77
N THR A 44 -9.17 20.15 3.16
CA THR A 44 -8.94 19.50 4.46
C THR A 44 -8.13 18.23 4.24
N ILE A 45 -7.06 18.05 5.02
CA ILE A 45 -6.27 16.82 5.02
C ILE A 45 -6.60 16.07 6.30
N LYS A 46 -6.95 14.79 6.14
CA LYS A 46 -7.10 13.84 7.24
C LYS A 46 -6.13 12.69 7.05
N TYR A 47 -5.71 12.09 8.16
CA TYR A 47 -4.90 10.88 8.17
C TYR A 47 -5.55 9.82 9.06
N TYR A 48 -5.30 8.56 8.73
CA TYR A 48 -5.90 7.41 9.40
C TYR A 48 -4.78 6.50 9.87
N GLY A 49 -4.74 6.23 11.17
CA GLY A 49 -3.77 5.35 11.79
C GLY A 49 -4.12 3.86 11.65
N PRO A 50 -3.22 2.96 12.03
CA PRO A 50 -3.46 1.51 12.02
C PRO A 50 -4.60 1.08 12.93
N ASP A 51 -4.94 1.89 13.94
CA ASP A 51 -6.03 1.60 14.90
C ASP A 51 -7.43 1.84 14.29
N GLY A 52 -7.50 2.26 13.03
CA GLY A 52 -8.75 2.26 12.26
C GLY A 52 -9.78 3.27 12.75
N GLU A 53 -9.34 4.44 13.22
CA GLU A 53 -10.25 5.53 13.59
C GLU A 53 -11.21 5.83 12.43
N LYS A 54 -12.52 5.64 12.69
CA LYS A 54 -13.58 5.82 11.69
C LYS A 54 -13.64 7.25 11.15
N LEU A 55 -13.33 8.20 12.02
CA LEU A 55 -13.14 9.61 11.68
C LEU A 55 -11.64 9.88 11.65
N GLY A 56 -11.11 10.21 10.47
CA GLY A 56 -9.69 10.50 10.35
C GLY A 56 -9.27 11.71 11.17
N THR A 57 -8.06 11.66 11.72
CA THR A 57 -7.49 12.77 12.48
C THR A 57 -7.12 13.91 11.53
N LYS A 58 -7.44 15.15 11.91
CA LYS A 58 -7.14 16.33 11.08
C LYS A 58 -5.63 16.63 11.08
N TYR A 59 -5.07 16.88 9.89
CA TYR A 59 -3.70 17.32 9.75
C TYR A 59 -3.60 18.85 9.82
N GLU A 60 -2.88 19.34 10.83
CA GLU A 60 -2.66 20.77 11.09
C GLU A 60 -1.24 21.25 10.75
N GLY A 61 -0.42 20.40 10.11
CA GLY A 61 0.96 20.74 9.76
C GLY A 61 1.10 21.56 8.47
N GLY A 62 2.36 21.87 8.12
CA GLY A 62 2.69 22.59 6.89
C GLY A 62 2.26 21.82 5.63
N ARG A 63 1.68 22.53 4.66
CA ARG A 63 1.13 21.95 3.42
C ARG A 63 2.11 21.94 2.24
N ASP A 64 3.38 22.20 2.52
CA ASP A 64 4.49 22.07 1.58
C ASP A 64 5.03 20.63 1.57
N SER A 65 5.75 20.27 0.50
CA SER A 65 6.23 18.90 0.30
C SER A 65 7.16 18.43 1.43
N LYS A 66 7.98 19.31 2.01
CA LYS A 66 8.92 18.94 3.07
C LYS A 66 8.18 18.63 4.36
N SER A 67 7.20 19.44 4.73
CA SER A 67 6.36 19.24 5.92
C SER A 67 5.51 17.96 5.82
N LEU A 68 4.89 17.72 4.67
CA LEU A 68 4.11 16.50 4.42
C LEU A 68 4.98 15.24 4.52
N LYS A 69 6.15 15.22 3.85
CA LYS A 69 7.09 14.08 3.93
C LYS A 69 7.58 13.84 5.35
N LYS A 70 7.88 14.90 6.10
CA LYS A 70 8.30 14.78 7.51
C LYS A 70 7.19 14.16 8.34
N PHE A 71 5.95 14.59 8.16
CA PHE A 71 4.79 14.04 8.85
C PHE A 71 4.60 12.56 8.51
N VAL A 72 4.62 12.22 7.23
CA VAL A 72 4.48 10.84 6.78
C VAL A 72 5.56 9.95 7.37
N LYS A 73 6.81 10.40 7.35
CA LYS A 73 7.92 9.64 7.95
C LYS A 73 7.76 9.46 9.47
N ALA A 74 7.23 10.47 10.17
CA ALA A 74 7.01 10.40 11.61
C ALA A 74 5.86 9.47 12.00
N GLN A 75 4.72 9.56 11.30
CA GLN A 75 3.52 8.79 11.62
C GLN A 75 3.52 7.39 11.00
N PHE A 76 4.00 7.27 9.76
CA PHE A 76 3.92 6.03 8.96
C PHE A 76 5.31 5.43 8.66
N GLY A 77 6.39 6.19 8.81
CA GLY A 77 7.75 5.72 8.48
C GLY A 77 8.32 4.67 9.45
N ALA A 78 7.78 4.56 10.67
CA ALA A 78 8.12 3.50 11.62
C ALA A 78 7.23 2.25 11.46
N VAL A 79 6.12 2.36 10.71
CA VAL A 79 5.20 1.24 10.46
C VAL A 79 5.82 0.32 9.42
N LYS A 80 6.85 -0.42 9.81
CA LYS A 80 7.29 -1.63 9.10
C LYS A 80 6.23 -2.69 9.34
N ARG A 81 5.02 -2.55 8.77
CA ARG A 81 4.11 -3.69 8.68
C ARG A 81 4.86 -4.76 7.90
N LYS A 82 5.33 -5.76 8.63
CA LYS A 82 5.94 -6.94 8.05
C LYS A 82 4.78 -7.89 7.87
N CYS A 83 4.04 -7.72 6.78
CA CYS A 83 3.09 -8.75 6.37
C CYS A 83 3.84 -10.09 6.35
N ASN A 84 3.44 -11.01 7.21
CA ASN A 84 3.97 -12.36 7.24
C ASN A 84 3.11 -13.19 6.29
N PRO A 85 3.64 -13.61 5.15
CA PRO A 85 2.84 -14.26 4.13
C PRO A 85 2.41 -15.69 4.49
N PHE A 86 2.93 -16.27 5.58
CA PHE A 86 2.59 -17.61 6.04
C PHE A 86 1.60 -17.61 7.21
N THR A 87 1.67 -16.60 8.08
CA THR A 87 0.76 -16.46 9.23
C THR A 87 -0.33 -15.43 9.00
N MET A 88 -0.28 -14.72 7.87
CA MET A 88 -1.18 -13.60 7.50
C MET A 88 -1.20 -12.44 8.49
N GLU A 89 -0.25 -12.43 9.44
CA GLU A 89 -0.13 -11.37 10.44
C GLU A 89 0.34 -10.08 9.79
N GLN A 90 -0.26 -8.97 10.22
CA GLN A 90 0.06 -7.61 9.77
C GLN A 90 -0.09 -7.38 8.25
N CYS A 91 -0.82 -8.25 7.57
CA CYS A 91 -1.18 -8.12 6.15
C CYS A 91 -2.51 -7.34 5.98
N MET A 92 -2.64 -6.57 4.91
CA MET A 92 -3.92 -5.95 4.50
C MET A 92 -4.90 -7.01 4.00
N PRO A 93 -6.22 -6.76 4.04
CA PRO A 93 -7.20 -7.69 3.45
C PRO A 93 -6.88 -8.09 2.01
N LEU A 94 -6.50 -7.12 1.17
CA LEU A 94 -6.08 -7.39 -0.21
C LEU A 94 -4.81 -8.25 -0.27
N GLU A 95 -3.82 -8.00 0.60
CA GLU A 95 -2.62 -8.86 0.67
C GLU A 95 -2.98 -10.28 1.08
N GLN A 96 -3.89 -10.46 2.05
CA GLN A 96 -4.29 -11.77 2.55
C GLN A 96 -4.94 -12.62 1.45
N GLU A 97 -5.83 -12.05 0.65
CA GLU A 97 -6.46 -12.74 -0.48
C GLU A 97 -5.41 -13.22 -1.49
N PHE A 98 -4.47 -12.35 -1.88
CA PHE A 98 -3.41 -12.72 -2.82
C PHE A 98 -2.43 -13.74 -2.24
N LEU A 99 -2.07 -13.62 -0.97
CA LEU A 99 -1.10 -14.49 -0.32
C LEU A 99 -1.64 -15.88 -0.06
N ALA A 100 -2.94 -16.01 0.26
CA ALA A 100 -3.57 -17.33 0.45
C ALA A 100 -3.35 -18.25 -0.76
N GLY A 101 -3.53 -17.72 -1.98
CA GLY A 101 -3.27 -18.48 -3.20
C GLY A 101 -1.79 -18.80 -3.46
N TRP A 102 -0.85 -18.10 -2.85
CA TRP A 102 0.59 -18.37 -3.01
C TRP A 102 1.18 -19.28 -1.95
N VAL A 103 0.56 -19.39 -0.78
CA VAL A 103 0.97 -20.34 0.26
C VAL A 103 0.80 -21.78 -0.24
N GLU A 104 -0.25 -22.05 -1.02
CA GLU A 104 -0.53 -23.39 -1.56
C GLU A 104 0.36 -23.75 -2.77
N LYS A 105 0.83 -22.75 -3.52
CA LYS A 105 1.66 -22.98 -4.71
C LYS A 105 3.07 -23.47 -4.36
N SER A 106 3.60 -24.33 -5.22
CA SER A 106 5.00 -24.75 -5.19
C SER A 106 5.96 -23.59 -5.54
N LYS A 107 7.25 -23.79 -5.23
CA LYS A 107 8.31 -22.82 -5.59
C LYS A 107 8.42 -22.65 -7.10
N GLU A 108 8.22 -23.71 -7.86
CA GLU A 108 8.26 -23.74 -9.32
C GLU A 108 7.12 -22.92 -9.92
N GLU A 109 5.89 -23.11 -9.43
CA GLU A 109 4.72 -22.34 -9.86
C GLU A 109 4.89 -20.85 -9.56
N ARG A 110 5.37 -20.51 -8.36
CA ARG A 110 5.67 -19.12 -7.99
C ARG A 110 6.75 -18.50 -8.88
N LYS A 111 7.77 -19.25 -9.28
CA LYS A 111 8.79 -18.77 -10.24
C LYS A 111 8.22 -18.53 -11.63
N ALA A 112 7.32 -19.40 -12.11
CA ALA A 112 6.63 -19.21 -13.37
C ALA A 112 5.76 -17.94 -13.35
N GLU A 113 5.05 -17.72 -12.24
CA GLU A 113 4.21 -16.53 -12.04
C GLU A 113 5.04 -15.25 -11.90
N GLU A 114 6.21 -15.30 -11.25
CA GLU A 114 7.17 -14.19 -11.21
C GLU A 114 7.60 -13.80 -12.61
N LYS A 115 7.93 -14.78 -13.46
CA LYS A 115 8.31 -14.54 -14.84
C LYS A 115 7.18 -13.89 -15.62
N ILE A 116 5.94 -14.36 -15.47
CA ILE A 116 4.75 -13.77 -16.10
C ILE A 116 4.60 -12.30 -15.70
N PHE A 117 4.76 -11.96 -14.42
CA PHE A 117 4.67 -10.57 -13.97
C PHE A 117 5.80 -9.69 -14.48
N VAL A 118 7.03 -10.20 -14.54
CA VAL A 118 8.18 -9.48 -15.11
C VAL A 118 7.97 -9.23 -16.60
N ASP A 119 7.55 -10.25 -17.35
CA ASP A 119 7.27 -10.15 -18.78
C ASP A 119 6.11 -9.18 -19.04
N ALA A 120 5.03 -9.25 -18.24
CA ALA A 120 3.91 -8.31 -18.31
C ALA A 120 4.36 -6.86 -18.08
N LEU A 121 5.20 -6.61 -17.06
CA LEU A 121 5.74 -5.27 -16.77
C LEU A 121 6.66 -4.72 -17.85
N SER A 122 7.30 -5.59 -18.63
CA SER A 122 8.15 -5.20 -19.77
C SER A 122 7.34 -4.84 -21.04
N SER A 123 6.04 -5.12 -21.05
CA SER A 123 5.14 -4.90 -22.18
C SER A 123 4.33 -3.59 -22.06
N THR A 124 3.69 -3.16 -23.14
CA THR A 124 2.81 -1.99 -23.13
C THR A 124 1.52 -2.31 -22.38
N LEU A 125 1.47 -1.90 -21.11
CA LEU A 125 0.32 -2.09 -20.23
C LEU A 125 -0.63 -0.88 -20.28
N LYS A 126 -1.93 -1.12 -20.06
CA LYS A 126 -2.90 -0.04 -19.87
C LYS A 126 -2.55 0.77 -18.60
N PRO A 127 -2.93 2.07 -18.51
CA PRO A 127 -2.76 2.85 -17.29
C PRO A 127 -3.37 2.12 -16.08
N GLY A 128 -2.61 1.98 -15.00
CA GLY A 128 -3.02 1.25 -13.78
C GLY A 128 -2.73 -0.27 -13.79
N GLN A 129 -2.70 -0.95 -14.95
CA GLN A 129 -2.38 -2.39 -14.98
C GLN A 129 -0.92 -2.68 -14.61
N GLY A 130 0.01 -1.79 -14.99
CA GLY A 130 1.40 -1.93 -14.59
C GLY A 130 1.63 -1.76 -13.09
N GLU A 131 0.81 -0.96 -12.42
CA GLU A 131 0.92 -0.76 -10.97
C GLU A 131 0.49 -2.03 -10.22
N GLU A 132 -0.58 -2.67 -10.67
CA GLU A 132 -1.06 -3.93 -10.11
C GLU A 132 -0.01 -5.05 -10.25
N PHE A 133 0.57 -5.21 -11.45
CA PHE A 133 1.62 -6.22 -11.68
C PHE A 133 2.90 -5.91 -10.90
N ALA A 134 3.29 -4.63 -10.77
CA ALA A 134 4.47 -4.21 -10.03
C ALA A 134 4.33 -4.52 -8.54
N TRP A 135 3.14 -4.26 -7.99
CA TRP A 135 2.82 -4.57 -6.59
C TRP A 135 2.81 -6.09 -6.35
N LYS A 136 2.13 -6.86 -7.21
CA LYS A 136 2.12 -8.34 -7.14
C LYS A 136 3.53 -8.91 -7.20
N LEU A 137 4.36 -8.44 -8.14
CA LEU A 137 5.74 -8.86 -8.26
C LEU A 137 6.55 -8.58 -6.99
N LYS A 138 6.39 -7.38 -6.40
CA LYS A 138 7.06 -7.02 -5.14
C LYS A 138 6.65 -7.93 -4.00
N LEU A 139 5.35 -8.24 -3.88
CA LEU A 139 4.82 -9.12 -2.85
C LEU A 139 5.33 -10.56 -3.01
N LEU A 140 5.37 -11.08 -4.25
CA LEU A 140 5.89 -12.42 -4.56
C LEU A 140 7.37 -12.57 -4.21
N ARG A 141 8.18 -11.55 -4.51
CA ARG A 141 9.60 -11.51 -4.11
C ARG A 141 9.79 -11.49 -2.60
N LEU A 142 8.93 -10.77 -1.88
CA LEU A 142 8.93 -10.78 -0.41
C LEU A 142 8.57 -12.16 0.13
N PHE A 143 7.55 -12.80 -0.44
CA PHE A 143 7.15 -14.17 -0.11
C PHE A 143 8.34 -15.14 -0.27
N ASN A 144 8.93 -15.20 -1.46
CA ASN A 144 10.04 -16.12 -1.77
C ASN A 144 11.25 -15.87 -0.84
N LYS A 145 11.53 -14.61 -0.51
CA LYS A 145 12.59 -14.24 0.44
C LYS A 145 12.30 -14.71 1.86
N GLN A 146 11.04 -14.65 2.31
CA GLN A 146 10.64 -15.15 3.63
C GLN A 146 10.64 -16.68 3.68
N GLU A 147 10.22 -17.35 2.61
CA GLU A 147 10.25 -18.81 2.50
C GLU A 147 11.68 -19.35 2.59
N GLY A 148 12.63 -18.73 1.89
CA GLY A 148 14.05 -19.12 1.97
C GLY A 148 14.61 -18.97 3.39
N LYS A 149 14.16 -17.97 4.16
CA LYS A 149 14.52 -17.82 5.58
C LYS A 149 13.87 -18.89 6.46
N LYS A 150 12.61 -19.24 6.20
CA LYS A 150 11.90 -20.32 6.92
C LYS A 150 12.56 -21.68 6.72
N SER A 151 13.03 -21.97 5.49
CA SER A 151 13.76 -23.22 5.20
C SER A 151 15.07 -23.28 5.98
N LYS A 152 15.88 -22.21 5.93
CA LYS A 152 17.17 -22.15 6.66
C LYS A 152 17.01 -22.25 8.17
N ALA A 153 15.97 -21.65 8.75
CA ALA A 153 15.68 -21.75 10.18
C ALA A 153 15.26 -23.16 10.63
N LYS A 154 14.83 -24.02 9.70
CA LYS A 154 14.45 -25.41 9.99
C LYS A 154 15.63 -26.39 9.87
N ASP A 155 16.70 -26.00 9.16
CA ASP A 155 17.94 -26.77 9.02
C ASP A 155 18.96 -26.49 10.14
N GLU A 156 18.75 -25.44 10.96
CA GLU A 156 19.59 -25.05 12.09
C GLU A 156 19.04 -25.48 13.47
N MET A 157 18.02 -26.36 13.50
CA MET A 157 17.45 -26.95 14.73
C MET A 157 17.33 -28.46 14.59
#